data_AF-A0AAT9QYW7-F1
#
_entry.id   AF-A0AAT9QYW7-F1
#
_cell.length_a   1.000
_cell.length_b   1.000
_cell.length_c   1.000
_cell.angle_alpha   90.00
_cell.angle_beta   90.00
_cell.angle_gamma   90.00
#
_symmetry.space_group_name_H-M   'P 1'
#
loop_
_entity.id
_entity.type
_entity.pdbx_description
1 polymer ?
#
loop_
_entity_poly.entity_id
_entity_poly.type
_entity_poly.pdbx_seq_one_letter_code
_entity_poly.pdbx_strand_id
1 'polypeptide(L)'
;MKNVYGYKSTFFGRGPVYSDGPGGKMTLTKIKAGEMGTSISGTVGVSVKAAVVEAKAEVSTGVQAKATWTSSHSYEREIRRGKYGNVQYGVKGHTAKVEKYLTLPDCSKSQRKTATVKLANKRQGFRYWETNS
;
A
#
# COMPACT_ATOMS: atom_id res chain seq x y z
N MET A 1 24.50 5.82 -4.69
CA MET A 1 24.06 5.77 -3.28
C MET A 1 22.73 5.02 -3.25
N LYS A 2 22.61 3.94 -2.47
CA LYS A 2 21.30 3.32 -2.22
C LYS A 2 20.57 4.19 -1.19
N ASN A 3 19.49 4.83 -1.63
CA ASN A 3 18.68 5.68 -0.77
C ASN A 3 17.54 4.90 -0.13
N VAL A 4 17.23 3.68 -0.60
CA VAL A 4 16.23 2.80 0.00
C VAL A 4 16.92 1.80 0.91
N TYR A 5 16.46 1.69 2.16
CA TYR A 5 17.09 0.81 3.16
C TYR A 5 16.12 -0.23 3.74
N GLY A 6 14.86 -0.21 3.28
CA GLY A 6 13.89 -1.22 3.65
C GLY A 6 12.59 -1.05 2.88
N TYR A 7 12.01 -2.18 2.47
CA TYR A 7 10.68 -2.22 1.90
C TYR A 7 9.89 -3.40 2.47
N LYS A 8 8.57 -3.25 2.54
CA LYS A 8 7.66 -4.32 2.95
C LYS A 8 6.42 -4.38 2.09
N SER A 9 5.93 -5.58 1.82
CA SER A 9 4.63 -5.77 1.17
C SER A 9 3.54 -5.13 2.04
N THR A 10 2.67 -4.35 1.42
CA THR A 10 1.60 -3.61 2.11
C THR A 10 0.33 -3.72 1.30
N PHE A 11 -0.78 -4.04 1.98
CA PHE A 11 -2.11 -3.91 1.41
C PHE A 11 -2.66 -2.53 1.73
N PHE A 12 -2.98 -1.78 0.70
CA PHE A 12 -3.57 -0.46 0.83
C PHE A 12 -5.09 -0.56 0.62
N GLY A 13 -5.81 -0.64 1.73
CA GLY A 13 -7.27 -0.71 1.75
C GLY A 13 -7.94 0.54 1.19
N ARG A 14 -9.08 0.34 0.53
CA ARG A 14 -9.89 1.39 -0.09
C ARG A 14 -11.36 1.21 0.26
N GLY A 15 -11.97 2.28 0.76
CA GLY A 15 -13.35 2.26 1.21
C GLY A 15 -13.51 1.54 2.56
N PRO A 16 -14.76 1.24 2.94
CA PRO A 16 -15.07 0.64 4.23
C PRO A 16 -14.52 -0.78 4.33
N VAL A 17 -14.30 -1.21 5.58
CA VAL A 17 -14.17 -2.63 5.93
C VAL A 17 -15.59 -3.14 6.17
N TYR A 18 -15.96 -4.19 5.47
CA TYR A 18 -17.21 -4.91 5.72
C TYR A 18 -16.93 -6.02 6.72
N SER A 19 -17.86 -6.25 7.65
CA SER A 19 -17.73 -7.27 8.69
C SER A 19 -19.06 -8.00 8.86
N ASP A 20 -19.06 -9.30 8.62
CA ASP A 20 -20.23 -10.17 8.73
C ASP A 20 -19.95 -11.33 9.71
N GLY A 21 -20.97 -11.82 10.41
CA GLY A 21 -20.84 -12.93 11.36
C GLY A 21 -21.74 -12.80 12.59
N PRO A 22 -21.56 -13.67 13.61
CA PRO A 22 -20.55 -14.72 13.69
C PRO A 22 -20.88 -15.95 12.80
N GLY A 23 -19.90 -16.43 12.03
CA GLY A 23 -20.06 -17.52 11.06
C GLY A 23 -20.80 -17.11 9.78
N GLY A 24 -21.16 -18.09 8.95
CA GLY A 24 -21.92 -17.86 7.71
C GLY A 24 -21.03 -17.66 6.48
N LYS A 25 -21.58 -17.07 5.41
CA LYS A 25 -20.88 -16.81 4.15
C LYS A 25 -20.91 -15.32 3.85
N MET A 26 -19.76 -14.78 3.50
CA MET A 26 -19.60 -13.40 3.06
C MET A 26 -19.52 -13.35 1.54
N THR A 27 -20.37 -12.54 0.90
CA THR A 27 -20.34 -12.29 -0.55
C THR A 27 -20.24 -10.78 -0.79
N LEU A 28 -19.17 -10.34 -1.45
CA LEU A 28 -19.00 -8.94 -1.84
C LEU A 28 -18.89 -8.82 -3.35
N THR A 29 -19.68 -7.90 -3.91
CA THR A 29 -19.57 -7.50 -5.31
C THR A 29 -19.19 -6.03 -5.35
N LYS A 30 -17.99 -5.73 -5.85
CA LYS A 30 -17.60 -4.34 -6.08
C LYS A 30 -17.96 -3.95 -7.50
N ILE A 31 -18.67 -2.82 -7.66
CA ILE A 31 -19.00 -2.21 -8.98
C ILE A 31 -18.36 -0.82 -9.13
N LYS A 32 -17.89 -0.17 -8.05
CA LYS A 32 -17.38 1.21 -8.12
C LYS A 32 -15.91 1.30 -8.55
N ALA A 33 -15.69 1.96 -9.68
CA ALA A 33 -14.37 2.32 -10.18
C ALA A 33 -13.62 3.22 -9.17
N GLY A 34 -12.29 3.17 -9.19
CA GLY A 34 -11.46 3.99 -8.30
C GLY A 34 -9.98 3.87 -8.61
N GLU A 35 -9.17 4.62 -7.86
CA GLU A 35 -7.75 4.75 -8.12
C GLU A 35 -6.87 4.82 -6.87
N MET A 36 -5.62 4.42 -7.05
CA MET A 36 -4.55 4.59 -6.08
C MET A 36 -3.28 5.07 -6.76
N GLY A 37 -2.87 6.30 -6.46
CA GLY A 37 -1.56 6.81 -6.81
C GLY A 37 -0.47 6.33 -5.86
N THR A 38 0.75 6.25 -6.37
CA THR A 38 1.96 6.24 -5.54
C THR A 38 2.14 7.59 -4.89
N SER A 39 2.46 7.60 -3.60
CA SER A 39 2.68 8.84 -2.85
C SER A 39 3.92 8.74 -1.98
N ILE A 40 4.49 9.90 -1.66
CA ILE A 40 5.52 10.03 -0.65
C ILE A 40 4.92 10.78 0.53
N SER A 41 5.26 10.36 1.74
CA SER A 41 4.94 11.07 2.98
C SER A 41 6.23 11.24 3.79
N GLY A 42 6.53 12.47 4.19
CA GLY A 42 7.70 12.82 5.00
C GLY A 42 8.36 14.13 4.58
N THR A 43 9.26 14.64 5.41
CA THR A 43 9.90 15.98 5.29
C THR A 43 11.12 15.97 4.36
N VAL A 44 11.10 15.16 3.31
CA VAL A 44 12.21 15.07 2.37
C VAL A 44 11.89 15.95 1.16
N GLY A 45 12.71 16.97 0.91
CA GLY A 45 12.66 17.80 -0.31
C GLY A 45 13.13 17.06 -1.56
N VAL A 46 12.84 15.77 -1.67
CA VAL A 46 13.12 14.94 -2.85
C VAL A 46 11.86 14.95 -3.70
N SER A 47 12.02 15.16 -5.00
CA SER A 47 10.91 15.10 -5.93
C SER A 47 10.27 13.71 -5.86
N VAL A 48 8.94 13.67 -5.75
CA VAL A 48 8.15 12.43 -5.65
C VAL A 48 8.54 11.44 -6.77
N LYS A 49 8.84 11.97 -7.96
CA LYS A 49 9.24 11.18 -9.13
C LYS A 49 10.58 10.46 -8.93
N ALA A 50 11.62 11.13 -8.41
CA ALA A 50 12.93 10.52 -8.23
C ALA A 50 12.90 9.41 -7.17
N ALA A 51 12.29 9.68 -6.02
CA ALA A 51 12.15 8.69 -4.95
C ALA A 51 11.32 7.47 -5.38
N VAL A 52 10.26 7.69 -6.18
CA VAL A 52 9.48 6.58 -6.75
C VAL A 52 10.31 5.77 -7.73
N VAL A 53 11.08 6.40 -8.64
CA VAL A 53 11.92 5.67 -9.62
C VAL A 53 12.97 4.80 -8.91
N GLU A 54 13.69 5.35 -7.93
CA GLU A 54 14.66 4.59 -7.15
C GLU A 54 14.00 3.43 -6.40
N ALA A 55 12.88 3.69 -5.71
CA ALA A 55 12.18 2.65 -4.97
C ALA A 55 11.53 1.61 -5.90
N LYS A 56 11.14 1.96 -7.13
CA LYS A 56 10.69 0.99 -8.15
C LYS A 56 11.82 0.07 -8.59
N ALA A 57 13.00 0.63 -8.86
CA ALA A 57 14.17 -0.12 -9.29
C ALA A 57 14.60 -1.15 -8.24
N GLU A 58 14.47 -0.82 -6.95
CA GLU A 58 14.83 -1.73 -5.86
C GLU A 58 13.73 -2.74 -5.50
N VAL A 59 12.45 -2.37 -5.60
CA VAL A 59 11.37 -3.19 -5.03
C VAL A 59 10.74 -4.16 -6.03
N SER A 60 10.47 -3.75 -7.28
CA SER A 60 9.95 -4.61 -8.36
C SER A 60 9.43 -3.79 -9.57
N THR A 61 9.57 -4.35 -10.78
CA THR A 61 9.02 -3.88 -12.06
C THR A 61 7.49 -3.76 -12.11
N GLY A 62 6.75 -4.34 -11.17
CA GLY A 62 5.27 -4.32 -11.15
C GLY A 62 4.64 -3.02 -10.62
N VAL A 63 5.44 -2.11 -10.05
CA VAL A 63 4.93 -0.88 -9.44
C VAL A 63 4.48 0.12 -10.50
N GLN A 64 3.25 0.59 -10.39
CA GLN A 64 2.70 1.64 -11.25
C GLN A 64 2.65 2.97 -10.51
N ALA A 65 2.75 4.08 -11.23
CA ALA A 65 2.50 5.40 -10.64
C ALA A 65 1.05 5.56 -10.16
N LYS A 66 0.14 4.81 -10.78
CA LYS A 66 -1.28 4.81 -10.50
C LYS A 66 -1.87 3.43 -10.83
N ALA A 67 -2.57 2.83 -9.87
CA ALA A 67 -3.39 1.64 -10.07
C ALA A 67 -4.85 2.09 -10.17
N THR A 68 -5.50 1.84 -11.31
CA THR A 68 -6.91 2.13 -11.54
C THR A 68 -7.69 0.82 -11.68
N TRP A 69 -8.94 0.83 -11.25
CA TRP A 69 -9.85 -0.30 -11.46
C TRP A 69 -11.21 0.19 -11.92
N THR A 70 -11.74 -0.50 -12.93
CA THR A 70 -13.04 -0.24 -13.54
C THR A 70 -13.96 -1.46 -13.51
N SER A 71 -13.40 -2.66 -13.30
CA SER A 71 -14.13 -3.92 -13.42
C SER A 71 -14.89 -4.30 -12.17
N SER A 72 -16.06 -4.90 -12.37
CA SER A 72 -16.79 -5.58 -11.32
C SER A 72 -16.04 -6.85 -10.89
N HIS A 73 -15.81 -7.02 -9.59
CA HIS A 73 -15.15 -8.19 -9.01
C HIS A 73 -16.01 -8.71 -7.86
N SER A 74 -16.40 -9.99 -7.94
CA SER A 74 -17.11 -10.70 -6.87
C SER A 74 -16.15 -11.53 -6.03
N TYR A 75 -16.40 -11.59 -4.73
CA TYR A 75 -15.63 -12.36 -3.77
C TYR A 75 -16.56 -13.07 -2.82
N GLU A 76 -16.37 -14.37 -2.67
CA GLU A 76 -17.10 -15.18 -1.69
C GLU A 76 -16.13 -15.87 -0.75
N ARG A 77 -16.46 -15.90 0.54
CA ARG A 77 -15.67 -16.56 1.57
C ARG A 77 -16.56 -17.06 2.70
N GLU A 78 -16.38 -18.31 3.09
CA GLU A 78 -16.96 -18.84 4.31
C GLU A 78 -16.26 -18.27 5.55
N ILE A 79 -17.06 -17.92 6.55
CA ILE A 79 -16.63 -17.42 7.85
C ILE A 79 -16.68 -18.57 8.84
N ARG A 80 -15.57 -18.81 9.52
CA ARG A 80 -15.50 -19.85 10.54
C ARG A 80 -16.54 -19.61 11.64
N ARG A 81 -17.13 -20.70 12.14
CA ARG A 81 -18.11 -20.66 13.23
C ARG A 81 -17.55 -19.88 14.43
N GLY A 82 -18.31 -18.91 14.92
CA GLY A 82 -17.90 -18.08 16.06
C GLY A 82 -16.89 -16.98 15.72
N LYS A 83 -16.62 -16.70 14.44
CA LYS A 83 -15.76 -15.59 13.99
C LYS A 83 -16.55 -14.57 13.20
N TYR A 84 -16.06 -13.33 13.18
CA TYR A 84 -16.51 -12.30 12.26
C TYR A 84 -15.55 -12.22 11.08
N GLY A 85 -16.08 -12.38 9.86
CA GLY A 85 -15.35 -12.26 8.62
C GLY A 85 -15.26 -10.80 8.21
N ASN A 86 -14.05 -10.28 8.09
CA ASN A 86 -13.78 -8.92 7.69
C ASN A 86 -13.21 -8.91 6.27
N VAL A 87 -13.73 -8.05 5.41
CA VAL A 87 -13.23 -7.87 4.05
C VAL A 87 -13.05 -6.39 3.71
N GLN A 88 -11.93 -6.09 3.07
CA GLN A 88 -11.71 -4.79 2.45
C GLN A 88 -11.15 -4.97 1.04
N TYR A 89 -11.65 -4.18 0.08
CA TYR A 89 -11.03 -4.09 -1.23
C TYR A 89 -9.82 -3.15 -1.20
N GLY A 90 -8.78 -3.45 -1.97
CA GLY A 90 -7.63 -2.58 -2.04
C GLY A 90 -6.60 -3.03 -3.06
N VAL A 91 -5.44 -2.37 -2.99
CA VAL A 91 -4.32 -2.61 -3.89
C VAL A 91 -3.17 -3.18 -3.07
N LYS A 92 -2.58 -4.27 -3.55
CA LYS A 92 -1.31 -4.76 -3.01
C LYS A 92 -0.18 -3.90 -3.56
N GLY A 93 0.80 -3.61 -2.72
CA GLY A 93 1.95 -2.83 -3.11
C GLY A 93 3.05 -2.96 -2.09
N HIS A 94 3.90 -1.94 -2.04
CA HIS A 94 5.02 -1.89 -1.12
C HIS A 94 5.11 -0.54 -0.46
N THR A 95 5.56 -0.56 0.79
CA THR A 95 5.99 0.66 1.48
C THR A 95 7.50 0.60 1.57
N ALA A 96 8.18 1.58 0.99
CA ALA A 96 9.64 1.70 1.03
C ALA A 96 10.03 2.90 1.89
N LYS A 97 11.10 2.76 2.67
CA LYS A 97 11.70 3.88 3.40
C LYS A 97 12.91 4.37 2.63
N VAL A 98 12.93 5.66 2.35
CA VAL A 98 14.02 6.33 1.65
C VAL A 98 14.71 7.34 2.56
N GLU A 99 16.01 7.48 2.42
CA GLU A 99 16.82 8.41 3.21
C GLU A 99 17.69 9.23 2.31
N LYS A 100 17.82 10.50 2.70
CA LYS A 100 18.79 11.40 2.11
C LYS A 100 19.66 11.96 3.21
N TYR A 101 20.96 11.88 2.99
CA TYR A 101 21.95 12.60 3.77
C TYR A 101 22.10 13.99 3.14
N LEU A 102 21.86 15.02 3.94
CA LEU A 102 22.13 16.40 3.57
C LEU A 102 23.37 16.85 4.33
N THR A 103 24.41 17.25 3.62
CA THR A 103 25.52 17.99 4.24
C THR A 103 24.99 19.36 4.64
N LEU A 104 25.06 19.69 5.93
CA LEU A 104 24.71 21.03 6.40
C LEU A 104 25.73 22.06 5.85
N PRO A 105 25.35 23.34 5.75
CA PRO A 105 26.23 24.39 5.22
C PRO A 105 27.58 24.51 5.97
N ASP A 106 27.63 24.01 7.21
CA ASP A 106 28.81 23.97 8.06
C ASP A 106 29.77 22.80 7.77
N CYS A 107 29.51 21.99 6.73
CA CYS A 107 30.29 20.83 6.26
C CYS A 107 30.66 19.78 7.34
N SER A 108 30.20 19.95 8.58
CA SER A 108 30.62 19.19 9.76
C SER A 108 29.51 18.28 10.28
N LYS A 109 28.28 18.46 9.79
CA LYS A 109 27.11 17.68 10.20
C LYS A 109 26.33 17.18 8.99
N SER A 110 26.02 15.89 8.98
CA SER A 110 25.08 15.30 8.03
C SER A 110 23.68 15.21 8.66
N GLN A 111 22.68 15.86 8.08
CA GLN A 111 21.29 15.67 8.48
C GLN A 111 20.67 14.51 7.70
N ARG A 112 20.25 13.46 8.42
CA ARG A 112 19.49 12.35 7.85
C ARG A 112 18.03 12.74 7.77
N LYS A 113 17.47 12.82 6.56
CA LYS A 113 16.02 12.99 6.35
C LYS A 113 15.44 11.70 5.80
N THR A 114 14.36 11.23 6.41
CA THR A 114 13.66 10.01 6.03
C THR A 114 12.31 10.31 5.43
N ALA A 115 11.95 9.62 4.35
CA ALA A 115 10.60 9.63 3.80
C ALA A 115 10.10 8.20 3.60
N THR A 116 8.78 8.07 3.59
CA THR A 116 8.10 6.82 3.29
C THR A 116 7.42 6.95 1.93
N VAL A 117 7.77 6.06 1.02
CA VAL A 117 7.17 5.96 -0.32
C VAL A 117 6.18 4.81 -0.34
N LYS A 118 4.93 5.10 -0.72
CA LYS A 118 3.89 4.11 -0.99
C LYS A 118 3.89 3.80 -2.48
N LEU A 119 4.18 2.55 -2.81
CA LEU A 119 4.29 2.02 -4.16
C LEU A 119 3.11 1.10 -4.45
N ALA A 120 2.12 1.57 -5.20
CA ALA A 120 0.99 0.76 -5.65
C ALA A 120 1.41 -0.21 -6.78
N ASN A 121 0.91 -1.44 -6.76
CA ASN A 121 1.10 -2.41 -7.83
C ASN A 121 -0.20 -2.55 -8.65
N LYS A 122 -0.13 -3.17 -9.82
CA LYS A 122 -1.30 -3.59 -10.63
C LYS A 122 -2.22 -4.57 -9.89
N ARG A 123 -1.70 -5.29 -8.90
CA ARG A 123 -2.44 -6.33 -8.18
C ARG A 123 -3.42 -5.71 -7.20
N GLN A 124 -4.70 -5.90 -7.46
CA GLN A 124 -5.83 -5.45 -6.65
C GLN A 124 -6.73 -6.61 -6.27
N GLY A 125 -7.51 -6.46 -5.21
CA GLY A 125 -8.47 -7.47 -4.79
C GLY A 125 -8.94 -7.29 -3.35
N PHE A 126 -9.69 -8.27 -2.88
CA PHE A 126 -10.20 -8.32 -1.52
C PHE A 126 -9.15 -8.91 -0.57
N ARG A 127 -8.97 -8.26 0.58
CA ARG A 127 -8.26 -8.80 1.73
C ARG A 127 -9.29 -9.26 2.75
N TYR A 128 -9.28 -10.54 3.05
CA TYR A 128 -10.11 -11.17 4.06
C TYR A 128 -9.29 -11.46 5.33
N TRP A 129 -9.89 -11.28 6.50
CA TRP A 129 -9.38 -11.76 7.79
C TRP A 129 -10.53 -12.05 8.75
N GLU A 130 -10.28 -12.83 9.79
CA GLU A 130 -11.28 -13.16 10.81
C GLU A 130 -10.91 -12.54 12.16
N THR A 131 -11.91 -12.10 12.90
CA THR A 131 -11.78 -11.65 14.29
C THR A 131 -12.73 -12.42 15.21
N ASN A 132 -12.50 -12.34 16.52
CA ASN A 132 -13.45 -12.84 17.52
C ASN A 132 -14.56 -11.84 17.85
N SER A 133 -14.39 -10.59 17.41
CA SER A 133 -15.22 -9.42 17.74
C SER A 133 -15.11 -8.38 16.64
#